data_AF-A0A0C2BII0-F1
#
_entry.id   AF-A0A0C2BII0-F1
#
_cell.length_a   1.000
_cell.length_b   1.000
_cell.length_c   1.000
_cell.angle_alpha   90.00
_cell.angle_beta   90.00
_cell.angle_gamma   90.00
#
_symmetry.space_group_name_H-M   'P 1'
#
loop_
_entity.id
_entity.type
_entity.pdbx_description
1 polymer ?
#
loop_
_entity_poly.entity_id
_entity_poly.type
_entity_poly.pdbx_seq_one_letter_code
_entity_poly.pdbx_strand_id
1 'polypeptide(L)'
;MTDKLEEVREAAGEAFRNMVPLLALEDVSNPVPGLNEELSAKRIESAEFVNVLSAPGKLTLVETSTIRGLCKTIQLRHYQAEGITWMRFLRKFGLNGILADDMGLGKTLQTLCALALSIDN
;
A
#
# COMPACT_ATOMS: atom_id res chain seq x y z
N MET A 1 -11.82 -6.14 6.61
CA MET A 1 -11.16 -5.73 7.88
C MET A 1 -11.70 -4.41 8.46
N THR A 2 -12.44 -3.59 7.71
CA THR A 2 -13.02 -2.31 8.17
C THR A 2 -14.53 -2.38 8.45
N ASP A 3 -15.06 -3.59 8.65
CA ASP A 3 -16.49 -3.80 8.92
C ASP A 3 -16.86 -3.35 10.36
N LYS A 4 -18.14 -3.03 10.58
CA LYS A 4 -18.66 -2.70 11.92
C LYS A 4 -18.64 -3.92 12.85
N LEU A 5 -18.88 -5.11 12.32
CA LEU A 5 -18.92 -6.35 13.08
C LEU A 5 -17.51 -6.89 13.33
N GLU A 6 -17.22 -7.22 14.58
CA GLU A 6 -15.90 -7.70 15.00
C GLU A 6 -15.57 -9.07 14.40
N GLU A 7 -16.50 -10.01 14.45
CA GLU A 7 -16.33 -11.36 13.87
C GLU A 7 -15.97 -11.30 12.38
N VAL A 8 -16.58 -10.39 11.62
CA VAL A 8 -16.29 -10.18 10.20
C VAL A 8 -14.89 -9.61 10.00
N ARG A 9 -14.44 -8.69 10.88
CA ARG A 9 -13.08 -8.15 10.81
C ARG A 9 -12.03 -9.21 11.10
N GLU A 10 -12.26 -10.06 12.12
CA GLU A 10 -11.36 -11.14 12.50
C GLU A 10 -11.25 -12.19 11.39
N ALA A 11 -12.38 -12.70 10.90
CA ALA A 11 -12.40 -13.68 9.82
C ALA A 11 -11.72 -13.15 8.55
N ALA A 12 -11.97 -11.88 8.18
CA ALA A 12 -11.29 -11.25 7.06
C ALA A 12 -9.78 -11.09 7.29
N GLY A 13 -9.36 -10.76 8.52
CA GLY A 13 -7.96 -10.65 8.90
C GLY A 13 -7.22 -11.99 8.87
N GLU A 14 -7.88 -13.06 9.30
CA GLU A 14 -7.36 -14.42 9.23
C GLU A 14 -7.24 -14.90 7.77
N ALA A 15 -8.28 -14.69 6.96
CA ALA A 15 -8.25 -15.01 5.53
C ALA A 15 -7.10 -14.27 4.82
N PHE A 16 -6.94 -12.97 5.10
CA PHE A 16 -5.83 -12.18 4.57
C PHE A 16 -4.47 -12.71 5.03
N ARG A 17 -4.31 -13.04 6.32
CA ARG A 17 -3.09 -13.62 6.88
C ARG A 17 -2.69 -14.92 6.18
N ASN A 18 -3.66 -15.79 5.91
CA ASN A 18 -3.42 -17.07 5.24
C ASN A 18 -3.14 -16.89 3.74
N MET A 19 -3.69 -15.84 3.13
CA MET A 19 -3.46 -15.49 1.72
C MET A 19 -2.06 -14.91 1.49
N VAL A 20 -1.54 -14.06 2.37
CA VAL A 20 -0.27 -13.32 2.16
C VAL A 20 0.90 -14.23 1.75
N PRO A 21 1.18 -15.37 2.42
CA PRO A 21 2.25 -16.28 2.00
C PRO A 21 2.05 -16.89 0.61
N LEU A 22 0.81 -17.02 0.14
CA LEU A 22 0.46 -17.61 -1.15
C LEU A 22 0.63 -16.62 -2.31
N LEU A 23 0.70 -15.31 -2.03
CA LEU A 23 0.84 -14.28 -3.06
C LEU A 23 2.14 -14.40 -3.86
N ALA A 24 3.21 -14.94 -3.27
CA ALA A 24 4.45 -15.20 -3.98
C ALA A 24 4.31 -16.27 -5.09
N LEU A 25 3.26 -17.10 -5.02
CA LEU A 25 2.96 -18.14 -6.00
C LEU A 25 1.96 -17.67 -7.06
N GLU A 26 1.35 -16.49 -6.87
CA GLU A 26 0.33 -16.01 -7.78
C GLU A 26 0.96 -15.49 -9.08
N ASP A 27 0.72 -16.22 -10.17
CA ASP A 27 0.99 -15.76 -11.51
C ASP A 27 -0.32 -15.32 -12.19
N VAL A 28 -0.45 -14.01 -12.34
CA VAL A 28 -1.61 -13.35 -12.93
C VAL A 28 -1.66 -13.58 -14.45
N SER A 29 -0.51 -13.87 -15.07
CA SER A 29 -0.44 -14.19 -16.50
C SER A 29 -1.01 -15.56 -16.83
N ASN A 30 -1.13 -16.45 -15.84
CA ASN A 30 -1.71 -17.78 -16.02
C ASN A 30 -3.25 -17.69 -16.04
N PRO A 31 -3.92 -17.99 -17.18
CA PRO A 31 -5.37 -17.94 -17.27
C PRO A 31 -5.99 -19.07 -16.43
N VAL A 32 -7.01 -18.73 -15.64
CA VAL A 32 -7.74 -19.72 -14.84
C VAL A 32 -8.81 -20.36 -15.73
N PRO A 33 -8.80 -21.69 -15.95
CA PRO A 33 -9.81 -22.35 -16.77
C PRO A 33 -11.22 -22.11 -16.24
N GLY A 34 -12.15 -21.74 -17.13
CA GLY A 34 -13.57 -21.55 -16.78
C GLY A 34 -13.93 -20.16 -16.23
N LEU A 35 -12.99 -19.23 -16.11
CA LEU A 35 -13.31 -17.82 -15.84
C LEU A 35 -13.85 -17.14 -17.11
N ASN A 36 -14.89 -16.33 -16.96
CA ASN A 36 -15.37 -15.45 -18.03
C ASN A 36 -14.45 -14.22 -18.18
N GLU A 37 -14.65 -13.45 -19.25
CA GLU A 37 -13.83 -12.27 -19.54
C GLU A 37 -13.93 -11.19 -18.45
N GLU A 38 -15.12 -11.00 -17.86
CA GLU A 38 -15.34 -10.02 -16.79
C GLU A 38 -14.55 -10.34 -15.51
N LEU A 39 -14.60 -11.60 -15.06
CA LEU A 39 -13.87 -12.05 -13.87
C LEU A 39 -12.35 -12.05 -14.12
N SER A 40 -11.94 -12.36 -15.35
CA SER A 40 -10.54 -12.28 -15.77
C SER A 40 -10.03 -10.84 -15.69
N ALA A 41 -10.83 -9.87 -16.13
CA ALA A 41 -10.50 -8.45 -16.02
C ALA A 41 -10.41 -7.99 -14.56
N LYS A 42 -11.37 -8.36 -13.69
CA LYS A 42 -11.33 -8.04 -12.24
C LYS A 42 -10.12 -8.65 -11.53
N ARG A 43 -9.68 -9.85 -11.95
CA ARG A 43 -8.47 -10.47 -11.43
C ARG A 43 -7.22 -9.67 -11.79
N ILE A 44 -7.13 -9.17 -13.03
CA ILE A 44 -6.02 -8.33 -13.48
C ILE A 44 -6.01 -6.99 -12.75
N GLU A 45 -7.18 -6.38 -12.51
CA GLU A 45 -7.28 -5.15 -11.73
C GLU A 45 -6.77 -5.37 -10.28
N SER A 46 -7.22 -6.46 -9.66
CA SER A 46 -6.82 -6.82 -8.29
C SER A 46 -5.35 -7.23 -8.19
N ALA A 47 -4.72 -7.62 -9.30
CA ALA A 47 -3.32 -7.99 -9.34
C ALA A 47 -2.36 -6.81 -9.09
N GLU A 48 -2.78 -5.56 -9.34
CA GLU A 48 -1.96 -4.39 -8.99
C GLU A 48 -1.62 -4.41 -7.50
N PHE A 49 -2.62 -4.70 -6.65
CA PHE A 49 -2.43 -4.82 -5.21
C PHE A 49 -1.41 -5.91 -4.85
N VAL A 50 -1.57 -7.10 -5.42
CA VAL A 50 -0.71 -8.27 -5.14
C VAL A 50 0.74 -8.00 -5.56
N ASN A 51 0.93 -7.47 -6.78
CA ASN A 51 2.25 -7.16 -7.30
C ASN A 51 2.99 -6.14 -6.44
N VAL A 52 2.27 -5.12 -5.95
CA VAL A 52 2.84 -4.08 -5.09
C VAL A 52 3.13 -4.61 -3.69
N LEU A 53 2.23 -5.43 -3.13
CA LEU A 53 2.44 -6.02 -1.80
C LEU A 53 3.67 -6.94 -1.78
N SER A 54 3.87 -7.71 -2.85
CA SER A 54 5.04 -8.59 -3.02
C SER A 54 6.34 -7.84 -3.37
N ALA A 55 6.25 -6.64 -3.96
CA ALA A 55 7.40 -5.86 -4.38
C ALA A 55 7.20 -4.34 -4.16
N PRO A 56 7.25 -3.86 -2.90
CA PRO A 56 6.96 -2.46 -2.57
C PRO A 56 7.95 -1.46 -3.19
N GLY A 57 9.16 -1.89 -3.54
CA GLY A 57 10.15 -1.05 -4.23
C GLY A 57 9.77 -0.62 -5.66
N LYS A 58 8.68 -1.18 -6.23
CA LYS A 58 8.15 -0.77 -7.54
C LYS A 58 7.13 0.37 -7.45
N LEU A 59 6.82 0.85 -6.25
CA LEU A 59 5.85 1.92 -6.08
C LEU A 59 6.34 3.22 -6.73
N THR A 60 5.43 3.89 -7.46
CA THR A 60 5.68 5.23 -7.96
C THR A 60 5.88 6.20 -6.79
N LEU A 61 7.05 6.84 -6.74
CA LEU A 61 7.38 7.77 -5.68
C LEU A 61 6.46 8.97 -5.67
N VAL A 62 6.17 9.46 -4.47
CA VAL A 62 5.38 10.66 -4.26
C VAL A 62 6.15 11.87 -4.76
N GLU A 63 5.46 12.75 -5.48
CA GLU A 63 6.01 14.04 -5.85
C GLU A 63 5.91 15.01 -4.67
N THR A 64 7.03 15.62 -4.29
CA THR A 64 7.10 16.60 -3.19
C THR A 64 6.14 17.78 -3.37
N SER A 65 5.86 18.17 -4.62
CA SER A 65 4.90 19.22 -4.99
C SER A 65 3.47 18.94 -4.53
N THR A 66 3.10 17.67 -4.36
CA THR A 66 1.76 17.25 -3.95
C THR A 66 1.55 17.35 -2.43
N ILE A 67 2.62 17.48 -1.65
CA ILE A 67 2.56 17.51 -0.19
C ILE A 67 2.24 18.94 0.27
N ARG A 68 0.97 19.18 0.61
CA ARG A 68 0.52 20.48 1.13
C ARG A 68 1.18 20.80 2.47
N GLY A 69 1.53 22.08 2.67
CA GLY A 69 2.13 22.57 3.91
C GLY A 69 3.60 22.22 4.10
N LEU A 70 4.21 21.41 3.21
CA LEU A 70 5.65 21.19 3.23
C LEU A 70 6.37 22.47 2.80
N CYS A 71 7.36 22.89 3.59
CA CYS A 71 8.15 24.07 3.26
C CYS A 71 8.91 23.85 1.94
N LYS A 72 8.83 24.82 1.01
CA LYS A 72 9.44 24.73 -0.33
C LYS A 72 10.97 24.54 -0.32
N THR A 73 11.62 24.85 0.80
CA THR A 73 13.07 24.66 0.97
C THR A 73 13.45 23.23 1.38
N ILE A 74 12.47 22.43 1.84
CA ILE A 74 12.71 21.04 2.23
C ILE A 74 12.75 20.17 0.97
N GLN A 75 13.84 19.43 0.80
CA GLN A 75 13.97 18.39 -0.20
C GLN A 75 13.91 17.03 0.49
N LEU A 76 12.95 16.20 0.08
CA LEU A 76 12.87 14.83 0.55
C LEU A 76 14.03 14.01 -0.04
N ARG A 77 14.70 13.24 0.82
CA ARG A 77 15.66 12.24 0.36
C ARG A 77 14.91 11.06 -0.26
N HIS A 78 15.58 10.30 -1.11
CA HIS A 78 14.98 9.18 -1.83
C HIS A 78 14.23 8.20 -0.89
N TYR A 79 14.89 7.74 0.18
CA TYR A 79 14.30 6.84 1.17
C TYR A 79 13.10 7.46 1.93
N GLN A 80 13.07 8.80 2.08
CA GLN A 80 11.93 9.47 2.71
C GLN A 80 10.73 9.46 1.78
N ALA A 81 10.96 9.68 0.48
CA ALA A 81 9.90 9.56 -0.52
C ALA A 81 9.39 8.11 -0.61
N GLU A 82 10.28 7.11 -0.55
CA GLU A 82 9.91 5.69 -0.48
C GLU A 82 9.04 5.39 0.73
N GLY A 83 9.44 5.81 1.94
CA GLY A 83 8.67 5.59 3.16
C GLY A 83 7.30 6.28 3.15
N ILE A 84 7.21 7.51 2.63
CA ILE A 84 5.93 8.22 2.44
C ILE A 84 5.04 7.48 1.44
N THR A 85 5.60 7.06 0.31
CA THR A 85 4.89 6.30 -0.72
C THR A 85 4.38 4.96 -0.19
N TRP A 86 5.19 4.25 0.60
CA TRP A 86 4.78 3.02 1.25
C TRP A 86 3.62 3.22 2.24
N MET A 87 3.70 4.25 3.10
CA MET A 87 2.58 4.58 4.00
C MET A 87 1.30 4.96 3.25
N ARG A 88 1.42 5.67 2.12
CA ARG A 88 0.29 5.98 1.24
C ARG A 88 -0.30 4.72 0.61
N PHE A 89 0.53 3.75 0.20
CA PHE A 89 0.09 2.44 -0.28
C PHE A 89 -0.72 1.70 0.79
N LEU A 90 -0.19 1.59 2.02
CA LEU A 90 -0.90 0.94 3.12
C LEU A 90 -2.28 1.55 3.33
N ARG A 91 -2.35 2.89 3.36
CA ARG A 91 -3.62 3.60 3.50
C ARG A 91 -4.59 3.35 2.34
N LYS A 92 -4.12 3.38 1.08
CA LYS A 92 -4.95 3.12 -0.12
C LYS A 92 -5.71 1.79 0.01
N PHE A 93 -5.09 0.78 0.62
CA PHE A 93 -5.65 -0.56 0.76
C PHE A 93 -6.19 -0.88 2.17
N GLY A 94 -6.31 0.13 3.05
CA GLY A 94 -6.82 -0.07 4.41
C GLY A 94 -5.93 -0.99 5.27
N LEU A 95 -4.64 -1.06 4.96
CA LEU A 95 -3.64 -1.81 5.70
C LEU A 95 -3.00 -0.91 6.76
N ASN A 96 -2.50 -1.57 7.81
CA ASN A 96 -1.68 -0.94 8.85
C ASN A 96 -0.26 -1.49 8.77
N GLY A 97 0.71 -0.71 9.23
CA GLY A 97 2.12 -1.11 9.21
C GLY A 97 2.94 -0.33 10.21
N ILE A 98 4.17 -0.79 10.43
CA ILE A 98 5.15 -0.16 11.31
C ILE A 98 6.26 0.43 10.44
N LEU A 99 6.48 1.74 10.54
CA LEU A 99 7.63 2.39 9.92
C LEU A 99 8.85 2.18 10.82
N ALA A 100 9.60 1.11 10.54
CA ALA A 100 10.71 0.62 11.35
C ALA A 100 12.09 1.18 10.93
N ASP A 101 12.11 2.36 10.30
CA ASP A 101 13.35 3.06 9.93
C ASP A 101 14.25 3.32 11.14
N ASP A 102 15.57 3.37 10.92
CA ASP A 102 16.55 3.72 11.94
C ASP A 102 16.38 5.14 12.49
N MET A 103 17.01 5.39 13.65
CA MET A 103 17.05 6.72 14.25
C MET A 103 17.71 7.73 13.30
N GLY A 104 17.15 8.95 13.23
CA GLY A 104 17.68 10.01 12.37
C GLY A 104 17.19 10.02 10.91
N LEU A 105 16.51 8.97 10.43
CA LEU A 105 15.95 8.93 9.07
C LEU A 105 14.69 9.83 8.88
N GLY A 106 14.22 10.47 9.94
CA GLY A 106 13.15 11.46 9.87
C GLY A 106 11.76 10.85 9.79
N LYS A 107 11.49 9.76 10.53
CA LYS A 107 10.16 9.13 10.63
C LYS A 107 9.03 10.14 10.88
N THR A 108 9.24 11.11 11.77
CA THR A 108 8.27 12.19 12.02
C THR A 108 7.92 12.99 10.77
N LEU A 109 8.92 13.39 9.99
CA LEU A 109 8.70 14.10 8.72
C LEU A 109 7.91 13.23 7.75
N GLN A 110 8.32 11.97 7.58
CA GLN A 110 7.64 11.04 6.69
C GLN A 110 6.17 10.84 7.09
N THR A 111 5.89 10.61 8.38
CA THR A 111 4.52 10.42 8.88
C THR A 111 3.67 11.67 8.69
N LEU A 112 4.20 12.86 8.98
CA LEU A 112 3.47 14.11 8.76
C LEU A 112 3.18 14.36 7.28
N CYS A 113 4.13 14.08 6.39
CA CYS A 113 3.90 14.16 4.95
C CYS A 113 2.83 13.17 4.48
N ALA A 114 2.86 11.93 4.96
CA ALA A 114 1.85 10.93 4.65
C ALA A 114 0.46 11.33 5.16
N LEU A 115 0.37 11.97 6.33
CA LEU A 115 -0.88 12.54 6.84
C LEU A 115 -1.36 13.73 6.00
N ALA A 116 -0.47 14.65 5.64
CA ALA A 116 -0.83 15.82 4.82
C ALA A 116 -1.42 15.41 3.47
N LEU A 117 -0.85 14.39 2.82
CA LEU A 117 -1.35 13.82 1.56
C LEU A 117 -2.73 13.17 1.67
N SER A 118 -3.20 12.94 2.88
CA SER A 118 -4.36 12.12 3.16
C SER A 118 -5.61 12.89 3.55
N ILE A 119 -5.46 14.20 3.75
CA ILE A 119 -6.53 15.12 4.13
C ILE A 119 -7.36 15.54 2.90
N ASP A 120 -6.90 15.25 1.68
CA ASP A 120 -7.52 15.66 0.42
C ASP A 120 -8.39 14.56 -0.26
N ASN A 121 -8.85 13.55 0.48
CA ASN A 121 -9.81 12.52 0.03
C ASN A 121 -11.08 12.54 0.86
#